data_AF-A0A3E5HLA7-F1
#
_entry.id   AF-A0A3E5HLA7-F1
#
_cell.length_a   1.000
_cell.length_b   1.000
_cell.length_c   1.000
_cell.angle_alpha   90.00
_cell.angle_beta   90.00
_cell.angle_gamma   90.00
#
_symmetry.space_group_name_H-M   'P 1'
#
loop_
_entity.id
_entity.type
_entity.pdbx_description
1 polymer ?
#
loop_
_entity_poly.entity_id
_entity_poly.type
_entity_poly.pdbx_seq_one_letter_code
_entity_poly.pdbx_strand_id
1 'polypeptide(L)'
;MSHGLVLRLVVLFQLSPVDLNQVITTGTAALTYGEAEEKAILKWVDELNLRDGGDFPKGETVSAKAREIQEKIYDHTEYLRINPDLKLIEYTRVEYALFRHMEQAKYMDSVRDGFDDLDAFVQLALSLLNSRKSRAGKGFENQIGAILTANGLLFQEQVKTEGSKRPDFVFPSGAAYHDMGRSPDKLVVLAAKTTCKDRWRQILTEAKRMENEPKWLITLQQGNSVQQLNEMMEDNVRLVVPEPYIRSYPAEYRGSIWPFKKFIGYVREHAQD
;
A
#
# COMPACT_ATOMS: atom_id res chain seq x y z
N MET A 1 2.45 14.62 27.75
CA MET A 1 3.24 13.38 27.90
C MET A 1 4.59 13.58 27.22
N SER A 2 5.68 13.25 27.90
CA SER A 2 7.06 13.58 27.47
C SER A 2 7.41 12.96 26.11
N HIS A 3 7.97 13.77 25.19
CA HIS A 3 8.51 13.35 23.88
C HIS A 3 9.46 12.13 23.97
N GLY A 4 10.12 11.92 25.12
CA GLY A 4 11.02 10.79 25.33
C GLY A 4 10.33 9.42 25.45
N LEU A 5 9.05 9.38 25.86
CA LEU A 5 8.26 8.13 25.96
C LEU A 5 7.83 7.65 24.57
N VAL A 6 7.46 8.58 23.69
CA VAL A 6 7.09 8.30 22.29
C VAL A 6 8.28 7.70 21.55
N LEU A 7 9.48 8.33 21.63
CA LEU A 7 10.71 7.80 21.02
C LEU A 7 11.10 6.40 21.52
N ARG A 8 10.85 6.09 22.80
CA ARG A 8 11.09 4.74 23.35
C ARG A 8 10.11 3.70 22.79
N LEU A 9 8.83 4.06 22.61
CA LEU A 9 7.84 3.21 21.92
C LEU A 9 8.22 2.96 20.45
N VAL A 10 8.75 3.97 19.74
CA VAL A 10 9.19 3.82 18.34
C VAL A 10 10.25 2.73 18.18
N VAL A 11 11.25 2.73 19.07
CA VAL A 11 12.35 1.76 19.06
C VAL A 11 11.87 0.39 19.51
N LEU A 12 11.00 0.32 20.53
CA LEU A 12 10.46 -0.96 21.03
C LEU A 12 9.58 -1.69 19.99
N PHE A 13 8.80 -0.95 19.20
CA PHE A 13 7.75 -1.53 18.34
C PHE A 13 8.09 -1.56 16.84
N GLN A 14 9.31 -1.16 16.46
CA GLN A 14 9.78 -1.12 15.05
C GLN A 14 8.78 -0.43 14.11
N LEU A 15 8.21 0.70 14.55
CA LEU A 15 7.24 1.47 13.78
C LEU A 15 7.93 2.14 12.57
N SER A 16 7.28 2.14 11.40
CA SER A 16 7.76 2.90 10.25
C SER A 16 7.51 4.41 10.43
N PRO A 17 8.22 5.34 9.78
CA PRO A 17 7.90 6.76 9.73
C PRO A 17 6.50 7.06 9.26
N VAL A 18 5.84 6.16 8.52
CA VAL A 18 4.42 6.28 8.18
C VAL A 18 3.57 5.95 9.40
N ASP A 19 3.86 4.84 10.09
CA ASP A 19 3.24 4.54 11.39
C ASP A 19 3.52 5.66 12.40
N LEU A 20 4.69 6.30 12.34
CA LEU A 20 5.07 7.43 13.19
C LEU A 20 4.37 8.72 12.79
N ASN A 21 4.30 9.07 11.51
CA ASN A 21 3.58 10.25 11.07
C ASN A 21 2.09 10.10 11.35
N GLN A 22 1.56 8.87 11.35
CA GLN A 22 0.19 8.55 11.74
C GLN A 22 -0.02 8.44 13.26
N VAL A 23 1.01 8.09 14.05
CA VAL A 23 0.95 8.01 15.52
C VAL A 23 1.32 9.33 16.20
N ILE A 24 2.24 10.14 15.63
CA ILE A 24 2.69 11.45 16.11
C ILE A 24 1.74 12.57 15.69
N THR A 25 0.79 12.32 14.78
CA THR A 25 -0.45 13.13 14.73
C THR A 25 -1.36 12.82 15.94
N THR A 26 -0.78 12.78 17.14
CA THR A 26 -1.52 13.03 18.39
C THR A 26 -1.98 14.48 18.38
N GLY A 27 -3.26 14.65 18.07
CA GLY A 27 -3.95 15.92 18.03
C GLY A 27 -4.43 16.22 16.63
N THR A 28 -5.63 15.73 16.28
CA THR A 28 -6.45 16.37 15.22
C THR A 28 -5.77 16.59 13.87
N ALA A 29 -5.04 15.61 13.33
CA ALA A 29 -5.23 15.36 11.90
C ALA A 29 -6.49 14.51 11.80
N ALA A 30 -7.64 15.17 11.96
CA ALA A 30 -8.92 14.56 11.62
C ALA A 30 -8.72 13.89 10.26
N LEU A 31 -9.14 12.64 10.13
CA LEU A 31 -9.22 12.03 8.82
C LEU A 31 -10.02 13.03 7.97
N THR A 32 -9.35 13.76 7.07
CA THR A 32 -9.98 14.86 6.34
C THR A 32 -10.80 14.26 5.22
N TYR A 33 -11.93 13.68 5.59
CA TYR A 33 -12.99 13.26 4.69
C TYR A 33 -14.28 13.99 5.05
N GLY A 34 -15.19 14.10 4.09
CA GLY A 34 -16.46 14.79 4.30
C GLY A 34 -17.39 13.99 5.22
N GLU A 35 -18.34 14.68 5.84
CA GLU A 35 -19.38 14.07 6.71
C GLU A 35 -20.12 12.90 6.04
N ALA A 36 -20.32 12.98 4.72
CA ALA A 36 -20.98 11.94 3.95
C ALA A 36 -20.13 10.65 3.83
N GLU A 37 -18.81 10.78 3.69
CA GLU A 37 -17.89 9.63 3.69
C GLU A 37 -17.85 9.00 5.09
N GLU A 38 -17.74 9.82 6.14
CA GLU A 38 -17.75 9.32 7.52
C GLU A 38 -19.00 8.52 7.82
N LYS A 39 -20.17 9.06 7.45
CA LYS A 39 -21.46 8.39 7.66
C LYS A 39 -21.54 7.07 6.91
N ALA A 40 -21.00 6.98 5.70
CA ALA A 40 -20.97 5.75 4.93
C ALA A 40 -20.03 4.70 5.56
N ILE A 41 -18.88 5.13 6.06
CA ILE A 41 -17.92 4.29 6.79
C ILE A 41 -18.57 3.74 8.06
N LEU A 42 -19.07 4.60 8.92
CA LEU A 42 -19.68 4.21 10.20
C LEU A 42 -20.84 3.24 9.99
N LYS A 43 -21.72 3.53 9.03
CA LYS A 43 -22.83 2.64 8.68
C LYS A 43 -22.34 1.21 8.37
N TRP A 44 -21.30 1.07 7.55
CA TRP A 44 -20.80 -0.26 7.21
C TRP A 44 -20.08 -0.92 8.38
N VAL A 45 -19.35 -0.17 9.20
CA VAL A 45 -18.69 -0.71 10.40
C VAL A 45 -19.72 -1.22 11.42
N ASP A 46 -20.83 -0.53 11.59
CA ASP A 46 -21.94 -0.97 12.44
C ASP A 46 -22.55 -2.29 11.94
N GLU A 47 -22.73 -2.44 10.62
CA GLU A 47 -23.23 -3.67 9.99
C GLU A 47 -22.34 -4.90 10.27
N LEU A 48 -21.05 -4.70 10.55
CA LEU A 48 -20.11 -5.79 10.89
C LEU A 48 -20.28 -6.30 12.33
N ASN A 49 -20.99 -5.57 13.21
CA ASN A 49 -21.20 -5.92 14.62
C ASN A 49 -19.89 -6.31 15.35
N LEU A 50 -18.77 -5.64 15.06
CA LEU A 50 -17.44 -6.00 15.57
C LEU A 50 -17.34 -5.93 17.09
N ARG A 51 -18.16 -5.07 17.71
CA ARG A 51 -18.25 -4.92 19.17
C ARG A 51 -18.88 -6.16 19.83
N ASP A 52 -19.87 -6.75 19.18
CA ASP A 52 -20.66 -7.86 19.71
C ASP A 52 -20.14 -9.23 19.22
N GLY A 53 -18.83 -9.34 19.02
CA GLY A 53 -18.16 -10.58 18.61
C GLY A 53 -18.05 -10.79 17.10
N GLY A 54 -18.43 -9.81 16.27
CA GLY A 54 -18.27 -9.87 14.82
C GLY A 54 -16.81 -10.05 14.38
N ASP A 55 -16.62 -10.79 13.29
CA ASP A 55 -15.30 -11.05 12.72
C ASP A 55 -14.80 -9.91 11.84
N PHE A 56 -13.48 -9.71 11.85
CA PHE A 56 -12.86 -8.78 10.92
C PHE A 56 -12.97 -9.34 9.50
N PRO A 57 -13.54 -8.58 8.54
CA PRO A 57 -13.59 -9.01 7.15
C PRO A 57 -12.20 -9.16 6.54
N LYS A 58 -12.15 -9.97 5.47
CA LYS A 58 -10.97 -10.17 4.65
C LYS A 58 -10.52 -8.86 4.00
N GLY A 59 -9.22 -8.75 3.71
CA GLY A 59 -8.63 -7.54 3.14
C GLY A 59 -9.30 -7.14 1.83
N GLU A 60 -9.57 -8.10 0.94
CA GLU A 60 -10.21 -7.83 -0.35
C GLU A 60 -11.61 -7.23 -0.20
N THR A 61 -12.39 -7.67 0.80
CA THR A 61 -13.71 -7.12 1.12
C THR A 61 -13.61 -5.68 1.60
N VAL A 62 -12.64 -5.37 2.46
CA VAL A 62 -12.41 -4.00 2.95
C VAL A 62 -11.98 -3.10 1.79
N SER A 63 -11.01 -3.55 0.98
CA SER A 63 -10.54 -2.78 -0.18
C SER A 63 -11.67 -2.51 -1.18
N ALA A 64 -12.54 -3.50 -1.44
CA ALA A 64 -13.70 -3.34 -2.31
C ALA A 64 -14.73 -2.35 -1.76
N LYS A 65 -15.02 -2.42 -0.45
CA LYS A 65 -15.93 -1.47 0.20
C LYS A 65 -15.37 -0.05 0.19
N ALA A 66 -14.06 0.12 0.38
CA ALA A 66 -13.41 1.42 0.30
C ALA A 66 -13.64 2.08 -1.06
N ARG A 67 -13.48 1.32 -2.15
CA ARG A 67 -13.76 1.78 -3.51
C ARG A 67 -15.22 2.14 -3.68
N GLU A 68 -16.14 1.28 -3.25
CA GLU A 68 -17.58 1.53 -3.34
C GLU A 68 -17.98 2.85 -2.65
N ILE A 69 -17.49 3.08 -1.43
CA ILE A 69 -17.76 4.33 -0.69
C ILE A 69 -17.17 5.52 -1.44
N GLN A 70 -15.91 5.43 -1.88
CA GLN A 70 -15.23 6.53 -2.56
C GLN A 70 -15.96 6.91 -3.87
N GLU A 71 -16.34 5.93 -4.69
CA GLU A 71 -17.06 6.18 -5.93
C GLU A 71 -18.44 6.75 -5.69
N LYS A 72 -19.18 6.24 -4.70
CA LYS A 72 -20.54 6.71 -4.41
C LYS A 72 -20.56 8.16 -3.93
N ILE A 73 -19.55 8.59 -3.17
CA ILE A 73 -19.52 9.94 -2.59
C ILE A 73 -18.95 10.98 -3.56
N TYR A 74 -17.93 10.61 -4.33
CA TYR A 74 -17.20 11.57 -5.16
C TYR A 74 -17.43 11.42 -6.67
N ASP A 75 -18.11 10.36 -7.13
CA ASP A 75 -18.56 10.14 -8.52
C ASP A 75 -17.57 10.55 -9.62
N HIS A 76 -16.38 9.93 -9.58
CA HIS A 76 -15.29 10.19 -10.54
C HIS A 76 -14.63 8.89 -11.01
N THR A 77 -15.44 7.89 -11.39
CA THR A 77 -14.91 6.57 -11.79
C THR A 77 -14.01 6.64 -13.03
N GLU A 78 -14.21 7.63 -13.90
CA GLU A 78 -13.34 7.92 -15.04
C GLU A 78 -11.89 8.21 -14.64
N TYR A 79 -11.65 8.68 -13.41
CA TYR A 79 -10.31 8.93 -12.89
C TYR A 79 -9.49 7.65 -12.74
N LEU A 80 -10.11 6.47 -12.71
CA LEU A 80 -9.38 5.20 -12.78
C LEU A 80 -8.47 5.15 -14.00
N ARG A 81 -8.83 5.81 -15.11
CA ARG A 81 -8.05 5.88 -16.35
C ARG A 81 -7.37 7.23 -16.53
N ILE A 82 -8.07 8.33 -16.26
CA ILE A 82 -7.53 9.67 -16.54
C ILE A 82 -6.60 10.19 -15.43
N ASN A 83 -6.77 9.74 -14.18
CA ASN A 83 -5.95 10.13 -13.03
C ASN A 83 -5.78 8.97 -12.00
N PRO A 84 -5.16 7.85 -12.41
CA PRO A 84 -4.97 6.68 -11.55
C PRO A 84 -4.11 6.99 -10.33
N ASP A 85 -3.20 7.97 -10.42
CA ASP A 85 -2.39 8.47 -9.31
C ASP A 85 -3.25 8.98 -8.15
N LEU A 86 -4.24 9.83 -8.45
CA LEU A 86 -5.16 10.35 -7.44
C LEU A 86 -6.07 9.25 -6.90
N LYS A 87 -6.59 8.37 -7.77
CA LYS A 87 -7.45 7.25 -7.33
C LYS A 87 -6.75 6.32 -6.37
N LEU A 88 -5.47 6.01 -6.60
CA LEU A 88 -4.69 5.18 -5.71
C LEU A 88 -4.56 5.80 -4.31
N ILE A 89 -4.31 7.11 -4.24
CA ILE A 89 -4.27 7.85 -2.97
C ILE A 89 -5.63 7.79 -2.27
N GLU A 90 -6.70 8.15 -2.96
CA GLU A 90 -8.05 8.24 -2.37
C GLU A 90 -8.56 6.88 -1.90
N TYR A 91 -8.43 5.82 -2.71
CA TYR A 91 -8.82 4.47 -2.31
C TYR A 91 -8.06 4.00 -1.07
N THR A 92 -6.74 4.23 -1.02
CA THR A 92 -5.94 3.85 0.15
C THR A 92 -6.34 4.66 1.39
N ARG A 93 -6.66 5.94 1.23
CA ARG A 93 -7.11 6.82 2.32
C ARG A 93 -8.45 6.35 2.90
N VAL A 94 -9.44 6.06 2.05
CA VAL A 94 -10.75 5.56 2.49
C VAL A 94 -10.62 4.18 3.14
N GLU A 95 -9.79 3.29 2.59
CA GLU A 95 -9.53 1.98 3.19
C GLU A 95 -8.87 2.09 4.57
N TYR A 96 -7.92 3.01 4.72
CA TYR A 96 -7.33 3.30 6.02
C TYR A 96 -8.37 3.81 7.02
N ALA A 97 -9.23 4.75 6.61
CA ALA A 97 -10.30 5.27 7.44
C ALA A 97 -11.26 4.15 7.91
N LEU A 98 -11.72 3.31 6.97
CA LEU A 98 -12.52 2.12 7.26
C LEU A 98 -11.85 1.25 8.33
N PHE A 99 -10.57 0.91 8.13
CA PHE A 99 -9.84 0.06 9.06
C PHE A 99 -9.71 0.69 10.46
N ARG A 100 -9.49 2.00 10.55
CA ARG A 100 -9.41 2.71 11.84
C ARG A 100 -10.73 2.63 12.62
N HIS A 101 -11.86 2.84 11.95
CA HIS A 101 -13.18 2.70 12.57
C HIS A 101 -13.48 1.26 12.99
N MET A 102 -13.07 0.28 12.19
CA MET A 102 -13.19 -1.14 12.54
C MET A 102 -12.34 -1.51 13.77
N GLU A 103 -11.09 -1.03 13.84
CA GLU A 103 -10.22 -1.23 15.02
C GLU A 103 -10.84 -0.60 16.27
N GLN A 104 -11.37 0.62 16.15
CA GLN A 104 -12.04 1.28 17.27
C GLN A 104 -13.28 0.48 17.72
N ALA A 105 -14.14 0.09 16.79
CA ALA A 105 -15.34 -0.69 17.10
C ALA A 105 -15.01 -2.01 17.81
N LYS A 106 -13.92 -2.70 17.44
CA LYS A 106 -13.55 -3.99 18.04
C LYS A 106 -12.78 -3.88 19.36
N TYR A 107 -11.87 -2.92 19.48
CA TYR A 107 -10.87 -2.92 20.55
C TYR A 107 -10.99 -1.77 21.53
N MET A 108 -11.86 -0.78 21.29
CA MET A 108 -11.94 0.41 22.15
C MET A 108 -12.38 0.07 23.58
N ASP A 109 -13.27 -0.89 23.76
CA ASP A 109 -13.72 -1.33 25.08
C ASP A 109 -12.56 -1.97 25.86
N SER A 110 -11.80 -2.89 25.24
CA SER A 110 -10.58 -3.46 25.84
C SER A 110 -9.53 -2.41 26.20
N VAL A 111 -9.36 -1.37 25.37
CA VAL A 111 -8.43 -0.27 25.65
C VAL A 111 -8.91 0.62 26.81
N ARG A 112 -10.23 0.77 26.98
CA ARG A 112 -10.83 1.58 28.06
C ARG A 112 -10.83 0.85 29.39
N ASP A 113 -11.14 -0.44 29.38
CA ASP A 113 -11.24 -1.27 30.59
C ASP A 113 -9.86 -1.58 31.17
N GLY A 114 -8.81 -1.51 30.35
CA GLY A 114 -7.42 -1.72 30.77
C GLY A 114 -6.98 -3.18 30.62
N PHE A 115 -5.84 -3.50 31.22
CA PHE A 115 -5.20 -4.81 31.11
C PHE A 115 -4.84 -5.33 32.50
N ASP A 116 -5.01 -6.63 32.71
CA ASP A 116 -4.70 -7.30 33.99
C ASP A 116 -3.19 -7.30 34.30
N ASP A 117 -2.36 -7.37 33.25
CA ASP A 117 -0.90 -7.33 33.37
C ASP A 117 -0.22 -6.70 32.13
N LEU A 118 1.10 -6.56 32.22
CA LEU A 118 1.93 -6.00 31.16
C LEU A 118 1.94 -6.89 29.91
N ASP A 119 1.90 -8.21 30.06
CA ASP A 119 2.01 -9.15 28.95
C ASP A 119 0.74 -9.14 28.09
N ALA A 120 -0.44 -9.07 28.71
CA ALA A 120 -1.72 -8.91 28.02
C ALA A 120 -1.76 -7.62 27.18
N PHE A 121 -1.26 -6.51 27.73
CA PHE A 121 -1.12 -5.25 26.99
C PHE A 121 -0.17 -5.41 25.78
N VAL A 122 1.01 -5.97 25.99
CA VAL A 122 2.02 -6.14 24.94
C VAL A 122 1.51 -7.06 23.84
N GLN A 123 0.83 -8.16 24.17
CA GLN A 123 0.26 -9.08 23.20
C GLN A 123 -0.79 -8.40 22.32
N LEU A 124 -1.72 -7.64 22.90
CA LEU A 124 -2.71 -6.91 22.10
C LEU A 124 -2.03 -5.86 21.21
N ALA A 125 -1.08 -5.09 21.75
CA ALA A 125 -0.35 -4.07 20.99
C ALA A 125 0.39 -4.69 19.79
N LEU A 126 1.10 -5.79 19.98
CA LEU A 126 1.80 -6.50 18.89
C LEU A 126 0.82 -7.06 17.86
N SER A 127 -0.30 -7.63 18.30
CA SER A 127 -1.34 -8.13 17.41
C SER A 127 -1.90 -7.02 16.51
N LEU A 128 -2.25 -5.86 17.09
CA LEU A 128 -2.72 -4.69 16.34
C LEU A 128 -1.68 -4.17 15.36
N LEU A 129 -0.42 -4.07 15.78
CA LEU A 129 0.67 -3.59 14.92
C LEU A 129 0.94 -4.54 13.74
N ASN A 130 0.93 -5.84 13.98
CA ASN A 130 1.12 -6.82 12.92
C ASN A 130 -0.08 -6.86 11.96
N SER A 131 -1.30 -6.73 12.49
CA SER A 131 -2.53 -6.59 11.69
C SER A 131 -2.46 -5.35 10.78
N ARG A 132 -2.05 -4.19 11.31
CA ARG A 132 -1.84 -2.94 10.54
C ARG A 132 -0.82 -3.13 9.42
N LYS A 133 0.35 -3.72 9.72
CA LYS A 133 1.40 -3.97 8.72
C LYS A 133 0.91 -4.88 7.59
N SER A 134 0.25 -5.97 7.94
CA SER A 134 -0.29 -6.93 6.96
C SER A 134 -1.37 -6.30 6.09
N ARG A 135 -2.33 -5.59 6.71
CA ARG A 135 -3.45 -4.97 5.99
C ARG A 135 -3.03 -3.79 5.13
N ALA A 136 -2.11 -2.95 5.59
CA ALA A 136 -1.61 -1.85 4.79
C ALA A 136 -0.91 -2.35 3.52
N GLY A 137 -0.09 -3.42 3.62
CA GLY A 137 0.54 -4.06 2.47
C GLY A 137 -0.48 -4.62 1.49
N LYS A 138 -1.35 -5.53 1.97
CA LYS A 138 -2.30 -6.22 1.09
C LYS A 138 -3.38 -5.29 0.53
N GLY A 139 -3.85 -4.33 1.33
CA GLY A 139 -4.78 -3.30 0.86
C GLY A 139 -4.18 -2.48 -0.28
N PHE A 140 -2.92 -2.07 -0.15
CA PHE A 140 -2.23 -1.35 -1.22
C PHE A 140 -2.12 -2.17 -2.52
N GLU A 141 -1.74 -3.45 -2.42
CA GLU A 141 -1.78 -4.37 -3.57
C GLU A 141 -3.19 -4.44 -4.19
N ASN A 142 -4.23 -4.62 -3.37
CA ASN A 142 -5.61 -4.70 -3.84
C ASN A 142 -6.06 -3.44 -4.58
N GLN A 143 -5.65 -2.25 -4.13
CA GLN A 143 -5.98 -0.99 -4.81
C GLN A 143 -5.23 -0.83 -6.13
N ILE A 144 -3.95 -1.21 -6.18
CA ILE A 144 -3.16 -1.24 -7.41
C ILE A 144 -3.80 -2.18 -8.42
N GLY A 145 -4.08 -3.43 -8.03
CA GLY A 145 -4.69 -4.45 -8.89
C GLY A 145 -6.04 -4.00 -9.46
N ALA A 146 -6.88 -3.34 -8.63
CA ALA A 146 -8.16 -2.79 -9.09
C ALA A 146 -7.96 -1.72 -10.18
N ILE A 147 -6.99 -0.81 -10.02
CA ILE A 147 -6.71 0.24 -11.00
C ILE A 147 -6.09 -0.35 -12.28
N LEU A 148 -5.15 -1.30 -12.18
CA LEU A 148 -4.57 -1.99 -13.33
C LEU A 148 -5.67 -2.70 -14.15
N THR A 149 -6.58 -3.41 -13.46
CA THR A 149 -7.73 -4.08 -14.07
C THR A 149 -8.65 -3.07 -14.79
N ALA A 150 -8.98 -1.95 -14.15
CA ALA A 150 -9.81 -0.90 -14.74
C ALA A 150 -9.16 -0.25 -16.00
N ASN A 151 -7.83 -0.29 -16.08
CA ASN A 151 -7.03 0.15 -17.22
C ASN A 151 -6.84 -0.91 -18.32
N GLY A 152 -7.46 -2.09 -18.16
CA GLY A 152 -7.45 -3.17 -19.15
C GLY A 152 -6.10 -3.87 -19.29
N LEU A 153 -5.24 -3.79 -18.28
CA LEU A 153 -3.95 -4.47 -18.32
C LEU A 153 -4.11 -5.95 -17.93
N LEU A 154 -3.47 -6.82 -18.71
CA LEU A 154 -3.21 -8.21 -18.38
C LEU A 154 -2.07 -8.25 -17.36
N PHE A 155 -2.32 -8.91 -16.23
CA PHE A 155 -1.33 -9.19 -15.20
C PHE A 155 -1.73 -10.41 -14.38
N GLN A 156 -0.79 -10.94 -13.62
CA GLN A 156 -1.05 -11.99 -12.64
C GLN A 156 -0.35 -11.66 -11.32
N GLU A 157 -1.08 -11.80 -10.22
CA GLU A 157 -0.54 -11.74 -8.85
C GLU A 157 -0.05 -13.12 -8.40
N GLN A 158 0.80 -13.17 -7.37
CA GLN A 158 1.21 -14.41 -6.70
C GLN A 158 1.89 -15.45 -7.63
N VAL A 159 2.47 -15.00 -8.75
CA VAL A 159 3.25 -15.86 -9.65
C VAL A 159 4.48 -16.36 -8.91
N LYS A 160 4.72 -17.67 -8.95
CA LYS A 160 5.95 -18.26 -8.42
C LYS A 160 7.06 -18.10 -9.43
N THR A 161 8.06 -17.29 -9.12
CA THR A 161 9.28 -17.15 -9.93
C THR A 161 10.38 -18.06 -9.38
N GLU A 162 11.63 -17.84 -9.78
CA GLU A 162 12.77 -18.63 -9.33
C GLU A 162 12.94 -18.58 -7.81
N GLY A 163 13.33 -19.70 -7.21
CA GLY A 163 13.55 -19.77 -5.76
C GLY A 163 12.27 -19.60 -4.90
N SER A 164 11.09 -19.88 -5.47
CA SER A 164 9.78 -19.70 -4.82
C SER A 164 9.47 -18.26 -4.40
N LYS A 165 10.14 -17.28 -5.02
CA LYS A 165 9.81 -15.87 -4.86
C LYS A 165 8.45 -15.57 -5.51
N ARG A 166 7.83 -14.49 -5.05
CA ARG A 166 6.50 -14.07 -5.48
C ARG A 166 6.47 -12.55 -5.60
N PRO A 167 6.82 -12.02 -6.78
CA PRO A 167 6.56 -10.62 -7.05
C PRO A 167 5.06 -10.30 -6.90
N ASP A 168 4.77 -9.06 -6.56
CA ASP A 168 3.40 -8.60 -6.31
C ASP A 168 2.58 -8.63 -7.60
N PHE A 169 3.14 -8.11 -8.72
CA PHE A 169 2.50 -8.14 -10.04
C PHE A 169 3.49 -8.55 -11.14
N VAL A 170 3.05 -9.45 -12.03
CA VAL A 170 3.77 -9.89 -13.23
C VAL A 170 2.94 -9.60 -14.48
N PHE A 171 3.54 -8.98 -15.49
CA PHE A 171 2.89 -8.59 -16.74
C PHE A 171 3.54 -9.29 -17.95
N PRO A 172 2.74 -9.76 -18.93
CA PRO A 172 1.28 -9.79 -18.92
C PRO A 172 0.69 -10.95 -18.09
N SER A 173 1.48 -11.99 -17.81
CA SER A 173 1.03 -13.15 -17.04
C SER A 173 2.21 -13.97 -16.53
N GLY A 174 1.97 -14.87 -15.57
CA GLY A 174 2.95 -15.85 -15.14
C GLY A 174 3.30 -16.86 -16.25
N ALA A 175 2.34 -17.20 -17.11
CA ALA A 175 2.60 -18.06 -18.26
C ALA A 175 3.62 -17.42 -19.22
N ALA A 176 3.43 -16.13 -19.55
CA ALA A 176 4.38 -15.37 -20.35
C ALA A 176 5.75 -15.25 -19.66
N TYR A 177 5.76 -15.09 -18.33
CA TYR A 177 6.99 -15.07 -17.54
C TYR A 177 7.75 -16.40 -17.54
N HIS A 178 7.08 -17.53 -17.74
CA HIS A 178 7.74 -18.84 -17.83
C HIS A 178 8.02 -19.31 -19.27
N ASP A 179 7.47 -18.63 -20.28
CA ASP A 179 7.72 -18.93 -21.68
C ASP A 179 9.10 -18.41 -22.12
N MET A 180 10.06 -19.32 -22.27
CA MET A 180 11.44 -19.00 -22.67
C MET A 180 11.57 -18.44 -24.10
N GLY A 181 10.53 -18.55 -24.94
CA GLY A 181 10.49 -17.93 -26.27
C GLY A 181 10.19 -16.44 -26.23
N ARG A 182 9.62 -15.93 -25.13
CA ARG A 182 9.36 -14.51 -24.94
C ARG A 182 10.64 -13.76 -24.59
N SER A 183 10.80 -12.54 -25.09
CA SER A 183 11.97 -11.73 -24.73
C SER A 183 11.79 -11.06 -23.36
N PRO A 184 12.81 -11.00 -22.48
CA PRO A 184 12.68 -10.37 -21.16
C PRO A 184 12.26 -8.89 -21.17
N ASP A 185 12.59 -8.13 -22.21
CA ASP A 185 12.15 -6.74 -22.42
C ASP A 185 10.63 -6.59 -22.68
N LYS A 186 9.94 -7.73 -22.88
CA LYS A 186 8.47 -7.83 -22.99
C LYS A 186 7.80 -8.30 -21.70
N LEU A 187 8.55 -8.36 -20.61
CA LEU A 187 8.06 -8.69 -19.27
C LEU A 187 8.22 -7.48 -18.37
N VAL A 188 7.26 -7.28 -17.48
CA VAL A 188 7.37 -6.28 -16.41
C VAL A 188 7.04 -6.95 -15.10
N VAL A 189 7.81 -6.63 -14.07
CA VAL A 189 7.53 -6.99 -12.67
C VAL A 189 7.42 -5.71 -11.88
N LEU A 190 6.33 -5.58 -11.12
CA LEU A 190 6.07 -4.47 -10.23
C LEU A 190 5.94 -4.99 -8.80
N ALA A 191 6.82 -4.49 -7.92
CA ALA A 191 6.69 -4.67 -6.48
C ALA A 191 5.93 -3.49 -5.87
N ALA A 192 5.06 -3.77 -4.91
CA ALA A 192 4.28 -2.79 -4.17
C ALA A 192 4.78 -2.71 -2.73
N LYS A 193 5.21 -1.52 -2.29
CA LYS A 193 5.57 -1.28 -0.89
C LYS A 193 4.97 0.04 -0.44
N THR A 194 4.13 0.00 0.59
CA THR A 194 3.61 1.23 1.23
C THR A 194 4.74 2.13 1.74
N THR A 195 5.86 1.55 2.16
CA THR A 195 7.08 2.26 2.56
C THR A 195 8.31 1.44 2.18
N CYS A 196 9.31 2.07 1.56
CA CYS A 196 10.49 1.42 1.01
C CYS A 196 11.56 1.10 2.06
N LYS A 197 11.88 2.03 3.00
CA LYS A 197 12.96 1.89 4.02
C LYS A 197 14.16 1.05 3.52
N ASP A 198 14.58 -0.01 4.21
CA ASP A 198 15.58 -0.98 3.73
C ASP A 198 14.93 -2.20 3.04
N ARG A 199 13.60 -2.28 3.07
CA ARG A 199 12.84 -3.43 2.55
C ARG A 199 12.74 -3.48 1.03
N TRP A 200 13.02 -2.38 0.33
CA TRP A 200 13.05 -2.38 -1.13
C TRP A 200 14.07 -3.36 -1.70
N ARG A 201 15.17 -3.65 -0.99
CA ARG A 201 16.20 -4.60 -1.43
C ARG A 201 15.67 -6.02 -1.65
N GLN A 202 14.53 -6.36 -1.03
CA GLN A 202 13.89 -7.67 -1.19
C GLN A 202 13.47 -7.93 -2.64
N ILE A 203 13.14 -6.88 -3.40
CA ILE A 203 12.61 -7.00 -4.77
C ILE A 203 13.68 -7.40 -5.79
N LEU A 204 14.97 -7.16 -5.48
CA LEU A 204 16.08 -7.38 -6.42
C LEU A 204 16.22 -8.84 -6.84
N THR A 205 15.73 -9.75 -5.99
CA THR A 205 15.85 -11.21 -6.20
C THR A 205 14.56 -11.85 -6.68
N GLU A 206 13.49 -11.08 -6.92
CA GLU A 206 12.15 -11.62 -7.19
C GLU A 206 11.97 -12.12 -8.62
N ALA A 207 12.80 -11.69 -9.57
CA ALA A 207 12.66 -12.07 -10.97
C ALA A 207 14.02 -12.26 -11.66
N LYS A 208 14.62 -13.45 -11.52
CA LYS A 208 15.98 -13.71 -12.04
C LYS A 208 16.05 -13.61 -13.55
N ARG A 209 14.99 -14.02 -14.26
CA ARG A 209 14.89 -13.88 -15.72
C ARG A 209 15.03 -12.43 -16.21
N MET A 210 14.71 -11.47 -15.34
CA MET A 210 14.72 -10.03 -15.62
C MET A 210 15.90 -9.31 -14.95
N GLU A 211 17.01 -10.01 -14.69
CA GLU A 211 18.17 -9.45 -13.97
C GLU A 211 18.75 -8.20 -14.65
N ASN A 212 18.70 -8.11 -15.97
CA ASN A 212 19.17 -6.93 -16.72
C ASN A 212 18.09 -5.86 -16.94
N GLU A 213 16.83 -6.17 -16.65
CA GLU A 213 15.70 -5.26 -16.86
C GLU A 213 15.45 -4.38 -15.62
N PRO A 214 14.72 -3.26 -15.78
CA PRO A 214 14.34 -2.41 -14.66
C PRO A 214 13.43 -3.14 -13.66
N LYS A 215 13.68 -2.94 -12.36
CA LYS A 215 12.86 -3.47 -11.27
C LYS A 215 11.91 -2.38 -10.82
N TRP A 216 10.62 -2.51 -11.13
CA TRP A 216 9.66 -1.46 -10.82
C TRP A 216 9.17 -1.58 -9.39
N LEU A 217 9.15 -0.45 -8.68
CA LEU A 217 8.70 -0.38 -7.29
C LEU A 217 7.69 0.76 -7.14
N ILE A 218 6.43 0.42 -6.88
CA ILE A 218 5.41 1.42 -6.54
C ILE A 218 5.32 1.66 -5.04
N THR A 219 5.24 2.93 -4.63
CA THR A 219 5.14 3.32 -3.23
C THR A 219 4.27 4.56 -2.99
N LEU A 220 3.73 4.67 -1.77
CA LEU A 220 3.07 5.87 -1.25
C LEU A 220 4.00 6.71 -0.35
N GLN A 221 5.25 6.28 -0.19
CA GLN A 221 6.22 7.00 0.64
C GLN A 221 6.47 8.40 0.06
N GLN A 222 6.38 9.43 0.90
CA GLN A 222 6.64 10.81 0.50
C GLN A 222 8.12 11.15 0.74
N GLY A 223 8.96 10.75 -0.21
CA GLY A 223 10.39 11.03 -0.20
C GLY A 223 11.24 9.88 0.33
N ASN A 224 12.41 9.72 -0.27
CA ASN A 224 13.50 8.83 0.16
C ASN A 224 14.77 9.67 0.31
N SER A 225 15.72 9.20 1.13
CA SER A 225 17.01 9.88 1.24
C SER A 225 17.77 9.82 -0.10
N VAL A 226 18.61 10.82 -0.36
CA VAL A 226 19.52 10.87 -1.52
C VAL A 226 20.35 9.58 -1.62
N GLN A 227 20.89 9.12 -0.49
CA GLN A 227 21.63 7.86 -0.42
C GLN A 227 20.78 6.66 -0.87
N GLN A 228 19.56 6.52 -0.34
CA GLN A 228 18.68 5.42 -0.72
C GLN A 228 18.32 5.46 -2.21
N LEU A 229 18.11 6.66 -2.76
CA LEU A 229 17.79 6.85 -4.18
C LEU A 229 18.98 6.49 -5.08
N ASN A 230 20.21 6.80 -4.67
CA ASN A 230 21.43 6.37 -5.36
C ASN A 230 21.55 4.85 -5.39
N GLU A 231 21.41 4.20 -4.23
CA GLU A 231 21.45 2.74 -4.14
C GLU A 231 20.38 2.09 -5.03
N MET A 232 19.16 2.63 -5.04
CA MET A 232 18.09 2.16 -5.93
C MET A 232 18.45 2.29 -7.41
N MET A 233 19.05 3.41 -7.84
CA MET A 233 19.45 3.59 -9.23
C MET A 233 20.60 2.67 -9.63
N GLU A 234 21.58 2.47 -8.75
CA GLU A 234 22.70 1.54 -8.95
C GLU A 234 22.19 0.10 -9.14
N ASP A 235 21.17 -0.31 -8.38
CA ASP A 235 20.53 -1.62 -8.48
C ASP A 235 19.45 -1.70 -9.60
N ASN A 236 19.34 -0.68 -10.46
CA ASN A 236 18.35 -0.56 -11.55
C ASN A 236 16.88 -0.68 -11.07
N VAL A 237 16.59 -0.12 -9.90
CA VAL A 237 15.22 0.04 -9.38
C VAL A 237 14.62 1.33 -9.91
N ARG A 238 13.41 1.24 -10.45
CA ARG A 238 12.63 2.38 -10.96
C ARG A 238 11.42 2.63 -10.08
N LEU A 239 11.39 3.82 -9.49
CA LEU A 239 10.29 4.21 -8.60
C LEU A 239 9.07 4.65 -9.39
N VAL A 240 7.92 4.12 -8.97
CA VAL A 240 6.60 4.58 -9.35
C VAL A 240 5.96 5.21 -8.10
N VAL A 241 5.56 6.46 -8.19
CA VAL A 241 5.00 7.21 -7.05
C VAL A 241 3.83 8.04 -7.58
N PRO A 242 2.69 8.09 -6.89
CA PRO A 242 1.61 8.99 -7.27
C PRO A 242 2.11 10.42 -7.49
N GLU A 243 1.76 11.02 -8.62
CA GLU A 243 2.23 12.36 -9.01
C GLU A 243 2.19 13.41 -7.86
N PRO A 244 1.13 13.52 -7.03
CA PRO A 244 1.10 14.50 -5.94
C PRO A 244 2.20 14.32 -4.87
N TYR A 245 2.79 13.13 -4.77
CA TYR A 245 3.82 12.78 -3.78
C TYR A 245 5.25 12.94 -4.33
N ILE A 246 5.44 13.03 -5.65
CA ILE A 246 6.78 13.18 -6.25
C ILE A 246 7.47 14.47 -5.78
N ARG A 247 6.70 15.54 -5.54
CA ARG A 247 7.23 16.81 -5.01
C ARG A 247 7.95 16.68 -3.65
N SER A 248 7.67 15.62 -2.88
CA SER A 248 8.30 15.36 -1.58
C SER A 248 9.69 14.73 -1.71
N TYR A 249 10.11 14.35 -2.93
CA TYR A 249 11.45 13.82 -3.21
C TYR A 249 12.45 14.97 -3.48
N PRO A 250 13.76 14.73 -3.31
CA PRO A 250 14.79 15.71 -3.66
C PRO A 250 14.71 16.06 -5.16
N ALA A 251 14.88 17.34 -5.48
CA ALA A 251 14.53 17.90 -6.79
C ALA A 251 15.29 17.21 -7.94
N GLU A 252 16.54 16.84 -7.72
CA GLU A 252 17.43 16.19 -8.68
C GLU A 252 16.99 14.77 -9.08
N TYR A 253 16.14 14.10 -8.27
CA TYR A 253 15.60 12.77 -8.58
C TYR A 253 14.18 12.79 -9.14
N ARG A 254 13.44 13.90 -9.03
CA ARG A 254 12.02 13.95 -9.43
C ARG A 254 11.81 13.56 -10.89
N GLY A 255 12.76 13.88 -11.77
CA GLY A 255 12.70 13.51 -13.19
C GLY A 255 12.85 12.02 -13.50
N SER A 256 13.45 11.24 -12.58
CA SER A 256 13.62 9.78 -12.76
C SER A 256 12.48 8.96 -12.16
N ILE A 257 11.65 9.56 -11.31
CA ILE A 257 10.49 8.93 -10.68
C ILE A 257 9.28 9.02 -11.60
N TRP A 258 8.56 7.92 -11.76
CA TRP A 258 7.42 7.85 -12.67
C TRP A 258 6.08 7.97 -11.94
N PRO A 259 5.14 8.76 -12.47
CA PRO A 259 3.75 8.69 -12.06
C PRO A 259 3.16 7.31 -12.35
N PHE A 260 2.18 6.88 -11.57
CA PHE A 260 1.50 5.60 -11.79
C PHE A 260 0.82 5.56 -13.16
N LYS A 261 0.21 6.67 -13.60
CA LYS A 261 -0.33 6.80 -14.96
C LYS A 261 0.71 6.54 -16.06
N LYS A 262 1.94 7.04 -15.88
CA LYS A 262 3.03 6.84 -16.83
C LYS A 262 3.45 5.38 -16.88
N PHE A 263 3.57 4.74 -15.72
CA PHE A 263 3.86 3.30 -15.63
C PHE A 263 2.78 2.46 -16.33
N ILE A 264 1.50 2.75 -16.11
CA ILE A 264 0.38 2.07 -16.80
C ILE A 264 0.50 2.20 -18.32
N GLY A 265 0.85 3.39 -18.82
CA GLY A 265 1.11 3.61 -20.26
C GLY A 265 2.26 2.76 -20.78
N TYR A 266 3.38 2.74 -20.07
CA TYR A 266 4.54 1.94 -20.43
C TYR A 266 4.24 0.44 -20.50
N VAL A 267 3.57 -0.11 -19.48
CA VAL A 267 3.16 -1.52 -19.46
C VAL A 267 2.29 -1.84 -20.67
N ARG A 268 1.32 -0.96 -20.99
CA ARG A 268 0.43 -1.12 -22.14
C ARG A 268 1.18 -1.25 -23.46
N GLU A 269 2.24 -0.47 -23.63
CA GLU A 269 3.02 -0.44 -24.87
C GLU A 269 4.04 -1.58 -24.99
N HIS A 270 4.57 -2.09 -23.85
CA HIS A 270 5.76 -2.94 -23.86
C HIS A 270 5.51 -4.37 -23.35
N ALA A 271 4.52 -4.57 -22.48
CA ALA A 271 4.31 -5.82 -21.75
C ALA A 271 2.86 -6.31 -21.82
N GLN A 272 2.17 -6.01 -22.94
CA GLN A 272 0.88 -6.57 -23.31
C GLN A 272 1.01 -7.33 -24.64
N ASP A 273 0.05 -8.21 -24.90
CA ASP A 273 -0.01 -9.00 -26.14
C ASP A 273 -0.70 -8.25 -27.28
#